data_AF-A0A9E5LGR2-F1
#
_entry.id   AF-A0A9E5LGR2-F1
#
_cell.length_a   1.000
_cell.length_b   1.000
_cell.length_c   1.000
_cell.angle_alpha   90.00
_cell.angle_beta   90.00
_cell.angle_gamma   90.00
#
_symmetry.space_group_name_H-M   'P 1'
#
loop_
_entity.id
_entity.type
_entity.pdbx_description
1 polymer ?
#
loop_
_entity_poly.entity_id
_entity_poly.type
_entity_poly.pdbx_seq_one_letter_code
_entity_poly.pdbx_strand_id
1 'polypeptide(L)'
;MTLLIIGLALWILVHWLKRLAPNLRASLGDAGKGIVTVLLLVGLVLMIIGYRGAPFIPIWTPPSFLVHVNNLLMVAAVAVFAMSHTKGRLRGRMRHPMLTSVKLWSVAHLLVNGDLASIILFGGMLVWAVGSVIMINRAET
;
A
#
# COMPACT_ATOMS: atom_id res chain seq x y z
N MET A 1 14.13 2.53 11.54
CA MET A 1 14.18 1.53 10.45
C MET A 1 13.43 0.25 10.78
N THR A 2 13.82 -0.48 11.83
CA THR A 2 13.22 -1.78 12.20
C THR A 2 11.70 -1.74 12.33
N LEU A 3 11.13 -0.77 13.04
CA LEU A 3 9.68 -0.63 13.20
C LEU A 3 8.94 -0.42 11.87
N LEU A 4 9.53 0.32 10.93
CA LEU A 4 8.95 0.54 9.61
C LEU A 4 8.87 -0.78 8.82
N ILE A 5 9.96 -1.56 8.84
CA ILE A 5 10.03 -2.85 8.16
C ILE A 5 9.04 -3.84 8.78
N ILE A 6 8.96 -3.91 10.11
CA ILE A 6 8.00 -4.79 10.81
C ILE A 6 6.57 -4.35 10.49
N GLY A 7 6.26 -3.06 10.55
CA GLY A 7 4.93 -2.54 10.24
C GLY A 7 4.50 -2.85 8.81
N LEU A 8 5.42 -2.67 7.85
CA LEU A 8 5.20 -2.99 6.45
C LEU A 8 5.04 -4.50 6.22
N ALA A 9 5.88 -5.33 6.83
CA ALA A 9 5.75 -6.78 6.74
C ALA A 9 4.41 -7.24 7.32
N LEU A 10 4.00 -6.72 8.47
CA LEU A 10 2.71 -7.01 9.08
C LEU A 10 1.55 -6.57 8.18
N TRP A 11 1.64 -5.37 7.59
CA TRP A 11 0.66 -4.89 6.60
C TRP A 11 0.50 -5.87 5.44
N ILE A 12 1.61 -6.28 4.82
CA ILE A 12 1.61 -7.18 3.65
C ILE A 12 1.05 -8.55 4.01
N LEU A 13 1.61 -9.18 5.05
CA LEU A 13 1.26 -10.55 5.45
C LEU A 13 -0.20 -10.66 5.87
N VAL A 14 -0.71 -9.68 6.61
CA VAL A 14 -2.11 -9.69 7.07
C VAL A 14 -3.08 -9.47 5.91
N HIS A 15 -2.76 -8.57 4.96
CA HIS A 15 -3.57 -8.42 3.74
C HIS A 15 -3.57 -9.69 2.89
N TRP A 16 -2.46 -10.44 2.90
CA TRP A 16 -2.32 -11.67 2.13
C TRP A 16 -2.78 -12.92 2.87
N LEU A 17 -3.14 -12.83 4.16
CA LEU A 17 -3.51 -13.96 5.01
C LEU A 17 -4.57 -14.87 4.37
N LYS A 18 -5.63 -14.29 3.80
CA LYS A 18 -6.70 -15.05 3.15
C LYS A 18 -6.20 -15.85 1.93
N ARG A 19 -5.19 -15.36 1.24
CA ARG A 19 -4.63 -15.98 0.02
C ARG A 19 -3.50 -16.96 0.34
N LEU A 20 -2.64 -16.65 1.32
CA LEU A 20 -1.49 -17.47 1.70
C LEU A 20 -1.86 -18.62 2.65
N ALA A 21 -2.81 -18.39 3.56
CA ALA A 21 -3.22 -19.37 4.55
C ALA A 21 -4.76 -19.37 4.71
N PRO A 22 -5.50 -19.82 3.67
CA PRO A 22 -6.97 -19.79 3.67
C PRO A 22 -7.58 -20.60 4.83
N ASN A 23 -6.99 -21.74 5.19
CA ASN A 23 -7.45 -22.57 6.30
C ASN A 23 -7.29 -21.88 7.66
N LEU A 24 -6.16 -21.18 7.87
CA LEU A 24 -5.94 -20.36 9.05
C LEU A 24 -6.93 -19.19 9.10
N ARG A 25 -7.18 -18.55 7.95
CA ARG A 25 -8.19 -17.47 7.90
C ARG A 25 -9.60 -18.00 8.17
N ALA A 26 -9.92 -19.20 7.71
CA ALA A 26 -11.22 -19.83 7.90
C ALA A 26 -11.44 -20.27 9.36
N SER A 27 -10.42 -20.84 10.02
CA SER A 27 -10.51 -21.29 11.41
C SER A 27 -10.77 -20.15 12.41
N LEU A 28 -10.39 -18.91 12.07
CA LEU A 28 -10.66 -17.73 12.87
C LEU A 28 -12.14 -17.26 12.81
N GLY A 29 -12.95 -17.81 11.91
CA GLY A 29 -14.36 -17.45 11.78
C GLY A 29 -14.61 -15.94 11.62
N ASP A 30 -15.67 -15.44 12.26
CA ASP A 30 -16.03 -14.03 12.27
C ASP A 30 -15.09 -13.18 13.13
N ALA A 31 -14.57 -13.71 14.25
CA ALA A 31 -13.58 -13.04 15.08
C ALA A 31 -12.31 -12.67 14.28
N GLY A 32 -11.98 -13.45 13.25
CA GLY A 32 -10.89 -13.18 12.32
C GLY A 32 -10.99 -11.83 11.61
N LYS A 33 -12.19 -11.24 11.46
CA LYS A 33 -12.33 -9.88 10.92
C LYS A 33 -11.73 -8.85 11.88
N GLY A 34 -12.09 -8.91 13.16
CA GLY A 34 -11.57 -8.00 14.19
C GLY A 34 -10.07 -8.15 14.40
N ILE A 35 -9.56 -9.39 14.43
CA ILE A 35 -8.12 -9.66 14.54
C ILE A 35 -7.36 -9.05 13.36
N VAL A 36 -7.83 -9.26 12.13
CA VAL A 36 -7.22 -8.66 10.94
C VAL A 36 -7.23 -7.14 11.02
N THR A 37 -8.35 -6.52 11.42
CA THR A 37 -8.42 -5.06 11.58
C THR A 37 -7.41 -4.54 12.60
N VAL A 38 -7.31 -5.17 13.77
CA VAL A 38 -6.35 -4.77 14.82
C VAL A 38 -4.91 -4.92 14.31
N LEU A 39 -4.57 -6.04 13.68
CA LEU A 39 -3.21 -6.25 13.15
C LEU A 39 -2.86 -5.25 12.06
N LEU A 40 -3.80 -4.87 11.19
CA LEU A 40 -3.58 -3.83 10.18
C LEU A 40 -3.38 -2.45 10.81
N LEU A 41 -4.14 -2.11 11.85
CA LEU A 41 -3.96 -0.86 12.60
C LEU A 41 -2.60 -0.82 13.31
N VAL A 42 -2.20 -1.92 13.95
CA VAL A 42 -0.86 -2.05 14.54
C VAL A 42 0.21 -1.88 13.47
N GLY A 43 0.08 -2.54 12.32
CA GLY A 43 1.01 -2.39 11.20
C GLY A 43 1.13 -0.94 10.72
N LEU A 44 0.00 -0.23 10.59
CA LEU A 44 -0.02 1.18 10.24
C LEU A 44 0.68 2.07 11.28
N VAL A 45 0.40 1.88 12.57
CA VAL A 45 1.03 2.64 13.66
C VAL A 45 2.55 2.40 13.67
N LEU A 46 2.99 1.16 13.50
CA LEU A 46 4.40 0.81 13.41
C LEU A 46 5.09 1.48 12.21
N MET A 47 4.44 1.52 11.05
CA MET A 47 4.96 2.26 9.89
C MET A 47 5.08 3.75 10.19
N ILE A 48 4.07 4.39 10.80
CA ILE A 48 4.10 5.82 11.13
C ILE A 48 5.23 6.14 12.11
N ILE A 49 5.32 5.43 13.23
CA ILE A 49 6.37 5.65 14.24
C ILE A 49 7.75 5.32 13.66
N GLY A 50 7.86 4.22 12.92
CA GLY A 50 9.10 3.76 12.32
C GLY A 50 9.64 4.70 11.23
N TYR A 51 8.75 5.33 10.46
CA TYR A 51 9.10 6.35 9.48
C TYR A 51 9.49 7.67 10.14
N ARG A 52 8.76 8.12 11.17
CA ARG A 52 9.09 9.37 11.88
C ARG A 52 10.40 9.29 12.67
N GLY A 53 10.71 8.13 13.24
CA GLY A 53 11.96 7.87 13.95
C GLY A 53 13.10 7.38 13.06
N ALA A 54 12.91 7.37 11.74
CA ALA A 54 13.92 6.98 10.78
C ALA A 54 15.07 8.00 10.74
N PRO A 55 16.34 7.58 10.74
CA PRO A 55 17.40 8.47 10.28
C PRO A 55 17.18 8.78 8.80
N PHE A 56 17.41 10.03 8.42
CA PHE A 56 17.43 10.42 7.03
C PHE A 56 18.72 9.90 6.38
N ILE A 57 18.59 8.92 5.48
CA ILE A 57 19.70 8.35 4.73
C ILE A 57 19.45 8.69 3.25
N PRO A 58 20.15 9.67 2.67
CA PRO A 58 19.95 10.04 1.28
C PRO A 58 20.46 8.93 0.35
N ILE A 59 19.62 8.54 -0.61
CA ILE A 59 19.95 7.55 -1.64
C ILE A 59 20.11 8.23 -3.00
N TRP A 60 19.25 9.19 -3.30
CA TRP A 60 19.36 10.02 -4.50
C TRP A 60 18.75 11.40 -4.24
N THR A 61 19.04 12.36 -5.12
CA THR A 61 18.50 13.73 -5.00
C THR A 61 17.49 13.97 -6.12
N PRO A 62 16.19 14.02 -5.81
CA PRO A 62 15.15 14.29 -6.79
C PRO A 62 15.31 15.68 -7.43
N PRO A 63 15.32 15.77 -8.78
CA PRO A 63 15.20 17.06 -9.46
C PRO A 63 13.91 17.78 -9.04
N SER A 64 14.00 19.10 -8.82
CA SER A 64 12.89 19.90 -8.30
C SER A 64 11.62 19.83 -9.15
N PHE A 65 11.75 19.68 -10.48
CA PHE A 65 10.60 19.59 -11.38
C PHE A 65 9.71 18.37 -11.13
N LEU A 66 10.23 17.30 -10.50
CA LEU A 66 9.45 16.09 -10.21
C LEU A 66 8.31 16.35 -9.22
N VAL A 67 8.35 17.45 -8.46
CA VAL A 67 7.22 17.88 -7.61
C VAL A 67 5.96 18.11 -8.44
N HIS A 68 6.07 18.68 -9.63
CA HIS A 68 4.91 18.90 -10.50
C HIS A 68 4.31 17.59 -11.01
N VAL A 69 5.18 16.64 -11.39
CA VAL A 69 4.76 15.29 -11.81
C VAL A 69 4.09 14.56 -10.64
N ASN A 70 4.70 14.61 -9.44
CA ASN A 70 4.12 14.05 -8.23
C ASN A 70 2.73 14.63 -7.95
N ASN A 71 2.56 15.95 -8.00
CA ASN A 71 1.28 16.59 -7.69
C ASN A 71 0.18 16.16 -8.66
N LEU A 72 0.50 16.05 -9.96
CA LEU A 72 -0.43 15.53 -10.95
C LEU A 72 -0.79 14.06 -10.67
N LEU A 73 0.21 13.22 -10.36
CA LEU A 73 -0.03 11.82 -10.01
C LEU A 73 -0.85 11.68 -8.72
N MET A 74 -0.69 12.58 -7.76
CA MET A 74 -1.47 12.58 -6.52
C MET A 74 -2.93 12.95 -6.77
N VAL A 75 -3.21 13.95 -7.62
CA VAL A 75 -4.58 14.26 -8.04
C VAL A 75 -5.20 13.04 -8.72
N ALA A 76 -4.47 12.38 -9.62
CA ALA A 76 -4.94 11.15 -10.26
C ALA A 76 -5.15 10.01 -9.25
N ALA A 77 -4.24 9.82 -8.29
CA ALA A 77 -4.33 8.79 -7.26
C ALA A 77 -5.58 8.99 -6.37
N VAL A 78 -5.87 10.22 -5.95
CA VAL A 78 -7.06 10.56 -5.16
C VAL A 78 -8.34 10.37 -5.98
N ALA A 79 -8.35 10.80 -7.25
CA ALA A 79 -9.50 10.59 -8.13
C ALA A 79 -9.80 9.09 -8.31
N VAL A 80 -8.77 8.28 -8.54
CA VAL A 80 -8.90 6.81 -8.65
C VAL A 80 -9.32 6.17 -7.33
N PHE A 81 -8.83 6.67 -6.20
CA PHE A 81 -9.27 6.22 -4.88
C PHE A 81 -10.76 6.49 -4.66
N ALA A 82 -11.21 7.70 -4.98
CA ALA A 82 -12.61 8.08 -4.89
C ALA A 82 -13.48 7.15 -5.74
N MET A 83 -13.07 6.86 -6.99
CA MET A 83 -13.78 5.93 -7.86
C MET A 83 -14.01 4.55 -7.23
N SER A 84 -13.06 4.05 -6.41
CA SER A 84 -13.21 2.74 -5.73
C SER A 84 -14.39 2.68 -4.73
N HIS A 85 -14.87 3.83 -4.26
CA HIS A 85 -15.98 3.96 -3.31
C HIS A 85 -17.29 4.44 -3.95
N THR A 86 -17.31 4.72 -5.26
CA THR A 86 -18.52 5.17 -5.96
C THR A 86 -19.32 3.99 -6.52
N LYS A 87 -20.62 4.15 -6.77
CA LYS A 87 -21.46 3.18 -7.50
C LYS A 87 -21.64 3.55 -8.99
N GLY A 88 -20.88 4.52 -9.50
CA GLY A 88 -21.06 5.07 -10.85
C GLY A 88 -20.52 4.18 -11.99
N ARG A 89 -20.84 4.54 -13.24
CA ARG A 89 -20.43 3.82 -14.47
C ARG A 89 -18.92 3.58 -14.57
N LEU A 90 -18.10 4.46 -13.99
CA LEU A 90 -16.64 4.35 -14.04
C LEU A 90 -16.09 3.22 -13.15
N ARG A 91 -16.83 2.77 -12.13
CA ARG A 91 -16.41 1.63 -11.29
C ARG A 91 -16.30 0.33 -12.09
N GLY A 92 -17.13 0.15 -13.13
CA GLY A 92 -17.08 -1.02 -14.00
C GLY A 92 -15.91 -1.04 -14.99
N ARG A 93 -15.21 0.10 -15.20
CA ARG A 93 -14.10 0.19 -16.16
C ARG A 93 -12.73 -0.18 -15.59
N MET A 94 -12.57 -0.18 -14.27
CA MET A 94 -11.32 -0.53 -13.60
C MET A 94 -11.54 -1.69 -12.66
N ARG A 95 -10.80 -2.79 -12.85
CA ARG A 95 -10.94 -4.00 -12.02
C ARG A 95 -10.50 -3.77 -10.57
N HIS A 96 -9.40 -3.02 -10.37
CA HIS A 96 -8.77 -2.83 -9.05
C HIS A 96 -8.50 -1.34 -8.74
N PRO A 97 -9.52 -0.47 -8.68
CA PRO A 97 -9.32 0.98 -8.55
C PRO A 97 -8.55 1.34 -7.27
N MET A 98 -8.84 0.70 -6.13
CA MET A 98 -8.11 0.95 -4.88
C MET A 98 -6.61 0.62 -4.98
N LEU A 99 -6.26 -0.56 -5.52
CA LEU A 99 -4.85 -0.95 -5.70
C LEU A 99 -4.15 -0.10 -6.78
N THR A 100 -4.88 0.36 -7.80
CA THR A 100 -4.34 1.31 -8.78
C THR A 100 -4.02 2.66 -8.15
N SER A 101 -4.89 3.16 -7.26
CA SER A 101 -4.59 4.37 -6.49
C SER A 101 -3.32 4.21 -5.66
N VAL A 102 -3.17 3.09 -4.92
CA VAL A 102 -1.96 2.84 -4.11
C VAL A 102 -0.70 2.78 -4.99
N LYS A 103 -0.77 2.15 -6.17
CA LYS A 103 0.36 2.12 -7.13
C LYS A 103 0.76 3.53 -7.56
N LEU A 104 -0.22 4.37 -7.97
CA LEU A 104 0.04 5.75 -8.36
C LEU A 104 0.64 6.57 -7.21
N TRP A 105 0.05 6.46 -6.02
CA TRP A 105 0.52 7.12 -4.80
C TRP A 105 1.96 6.73 -4.46
N SER A 106 2.28 5.43 -4.53
CA SER A 106 3.61 4.92 -4.22
C SER A 106 4.65 5.44 -5.22
N VAL A 107 4.34 5.42 -6.52
CA VAL A 107 5.22 5.96 -7.56
C VAL A 107 5.42 7.46 -7.36
N ALA A 108 4.36 8.23 -7.10
CA ALA A 108 4.44 9.66 -6.87
C ALA A 108 5.42 10.00 -5.73
N HIS A 109 5.29 9.31 -4.59
CA HIS A 109 6.17 9.54 -3.45
C HIS A 109 7.61 9.10 -3.72
N LEU A 110 7.83 7.99 -4.43
CA LEU A 110 9.18 7.57 -4.82
C LEU A 110 9.87 8.58 -5.73
N LEU A 111 9.13 9.34 -6.54
CA LEU A 111 9.71 10.36 -7.43
C LEU A 111 10.26 11.58 -6.69
N VAL A 112 9.72 11.90 -5.51
CA VAL A 112 10.07 13.15 -4.79
C VAL A 112 10.76 12.90 -3.45
N ASN A 113 10.79 11.66 -2.97
CA ASN A 113 11.48 11.30 -1.72
C ASN A 113 12.67 10.40 -2.03
N GLY A 114 13.86 10.97 -1.91
CA GLY A 114 15.12 10.32 -2.25
C GLY A 114 15.82 9.57 -1.12
N ASP A 115 15.15 9.34 0.01
CA ASP A 115 15.72 8.70 1.19
C ASP A 115 15.34 7.23 1.34
N LEU A 116 16.14 6.50 2.11
CA LEU A 116 15.97 5.06 2.32
C LEU A 116 14.63 4.69 2.98
N ALA A 117 14.14 5.49 3.93
CA ALA A 117 12.89 5.19 4.64
C ALA A 117 11.69 5.26 3.69
N SER A 118 11.66 6.30 2.84
CA SER A 118 10.68 6.46 1.78
C SER A 118 10.74 5.33 0.77
N ILE A 119 11.94 4.95 0.31
CA ILE A 119 12.09 3.84 -0.65
C ILE A 119 11.55 2.54 -0.07
N ILE A 120 11.85 2.22 1.20
CA ILE A 120 11.34 1.02 1.86
C ILE A 120 9.81 1.07 1.96
N LEU A 121 9.24 2.17 2.44
CA LEU A 121 7.80 2.30 2.64
C LEU A 121 7.04 2.26 1.32
N PHE A 122 7.31 3.21 0.42
CA PHE A 122 6.56 3.36 -0.82
C PHE A 122 6.90 2.25 -1.83
N GLY A 123 8.16 1.80 -1.88
CA GLY A 123 8.56 0.65 -2.69
C GLY A 123 7.88 -0.64 -2.21
N GLY A 124 7.82 -0.85 -0.89
CA GLY A 124 7.10 -1.97 -0.29
C GLY A 124 5.60 -1.96 -0.60
N MET A 125 4.97 -0.79 -0.45
CA MET A 125 3.55 -0.61 -0.80
C MET A 125 3.28 -0.84 -2.29
N LEU A 126 4.19 -0.44 -3.18
CA LEU A 126 4.11 -0.70 -4.61
C LEU A 126 4.19 -2.21 -4.91
N VAL A 127 5.18 -2.91 -4.34
CA VAL A 127 5.34 -4.37 -4.48
C VAL A 127 4.09 -5.08 -3.97
N TRP A 128 3.60 -4.69 -2.80
CA TRP A 128 2.37 -5.24 -2.22
C TRP A 128 1.15 -5.02 -3.13
N ALA A 129 0.96 -3.82 -3.66
CA ALA A 129 -0.20 -3.51 -4.49
C ALA A 129 -0.16 -4.29 -5.81
N VAL A 130 1.01 -4.42 -6.44
CA VAL A 130 1.20 -5.25 -7.64
C VAL A 130 0.96 -6.72 -7.33
N GLY A 131 1.59 -7.26 -6.28
CA GLY A 131 1.41 -8.65 -5.86
C GLY A 131 -0.04 -8.99 -5.51
N SER A 132 -0.75 -8.06 -4.87
CA SER A 132 -2.18 -8.21 -4.56
C SER A 132 -3.03 -8.32 -5.83
N VAL A 133 -2.80 -7.49 -6.84
CA VAL A 133 -3.50 -7.59 -8.14
C VAL A 133 -3.26 -8.96 -8.78
N ILE A 134 -1.99 -9.42 -8.82
CA ILE A 134 -1.63 -10.70 -9.43
C ILE A 134 -2.34 -11.86 -8.71
N MET A 135 -2.27 -11.90 -7.39
CA MET A 135 -2.89 -12.96 -6.59
C MET A 135 -4.41 -12.95 -6.66
N ILE A 136 -5.03 -11.75 -6.72
CA ILE A 136 -6.48 -11.65 -6.87
C ILE A 136 -6.91 -12.20 -8.23
N ASN A 137 -6.24 -11.77 -9.31
CA ASN A 137 -6.56 -12.20 -10.66
C ASN A 137 -6.42 -13.73 -10.84
N ARG A 138 -5.33 -14.31 -10.31
CA ARG A 138 -5.05 -15.76 -10.42
C ARG A 138 -6.08 -16.67 -9.75
N ALA A 139 -6.88 -16.13 -8.83
CA ALA A 139 -7.83 -16.92 -8.07
C ALA A 139 -9.29 -16.55 -8.39
N GLU A 140 -9.49 -15.65 -9.35
CA GLU A 140 -10.78 -15.38 -10.00
C GLU A 140 -10.86 -16.01 -11.40
N THR A 141 -9.76 -16.60 -11.87
CA THR A 141 -9.66 -17.48 -13.04
C THR A 141 -9.75 -18.93 -12.60
#